data_AF-A0A7C5B8M5-F1
#
_entry.id   AF-A0A7C5B8M5-F1
#
_cell.length_a   1.000
_cell.length_b   1.000
_cell.length_c   1.000
_cell.angle_alpha   90.00
_cell.angle_beta   90.00
_cell.angle_gamma   90.00
#
_symmetry.space_group_name_H-M   'P 1'
#
loop_
_entity.id
_entity.type
_entity.pdbx_description
1 polymer ?
#
loop_
_entity_poly.entity_id
_entity_poly.type
_entity_poly.pdbx_seq_one_letter_code
_entity_poly.pdbx_strand_id
1 'polypeptide(L)'
;MQKNKKGEFSAKKKNAQVKKDEKKNKDEKISVKIHSAQGMTIVAACDIELLGKKLVEKEIVLEVHRGFYEGVHVDDDGLIRHLALGMCGNLVGKHTVETAIKANYVDKENILYIQGVPHAQFFVLPKKRK
;
A
#
# COMPACT_ATOMS: atom_id res chain seq x y z
N MET A 1 52.89 -7.94 10.16
CA MET A 1 51.82 -6.93 10.01
C MET A 1 50.59 -7.58 9.37
N GLN A 2 49.62 -8.06 10.16
CA GLN A 2 48.33 -8.52 9.63
C GLN A 2 47.30 -7.40 9.83
N LYS A 3 46.83 -6.80 8.73
CA LYS A 3 45.80 -5.76 8.75
C LYS A 3 44.46 -6.36 9.17
N ASN A 4 43.81 -5.70 10.12
CA ASN A 4 42.66 -6.19 10.88
C ASN A 4 41.36 -6.16 10.02
N LYS A 5 41.12 -7.20 9.22
CA LYS A 5 39.96 -7.32 8.29
C LYS A 5 38.57 -7.30 8.96
N LYS A 6 38.49 -7.47 10.28
CA LYS A 6 37.21 -7.51 11.02
C LYS A 6 36.54 -6.13 11.14
N GLY A 7 37.32 -5.04 11.21
CA GLY A 7 36.79 -3.68 11.30
C GLY A 7 36.12 -3.19 10.01
N GLU A 8 36.74 -3.47 8.86
CA GLU A 8 36.22 -3.07 7.54
C GLU A 8 34.94 -3.80 7.14
N PHE A 9 34.77 -5.06 7.56
CA PHE A 9 33.56 -5.83 7.25
C PHE A 9 32.33 -5.35 8.04
N SER A 10 32.54 -4.94 9.30
CA SER A 10 31.48 -4.40 10.18
C SER A 10 31.02 -3.01 9.71
N ALA A 11 31.94 -2.16 9.26
CA ALA A 11 31.63 -0.85 8.69
C ALA A 11 30.88 -0.96 7.35
N LYS A 12 31.24 -1.92 6.49
CA LYS A 12 30.52 -2.21 5.23
C LYS A 12 29.09 -2.69 5.47
N LYS A 13 28.85 -3.55 6.47
CA LYS A 13 27.49 -3.98 6.85
C LYS A 13 26.63 -2.84 7.38
N LYS A 14 27.17 -1.99 8.26
CA LYS A 14 26.45 -0.80 8.78
C LYS A 14 26.10 0.19 7.66
N ASN A 15 27.04 0.48 6.75
CA ASN A 15 26.77 1.35 5.60
C ASN A 15 25.78 0.75 4.58
N ALA A 16 25.75 -0.58 4.40
CA ALA A 16 24.77 -1.24 3.55
C ALA A 16 23.36 -1.26 4.18
N GLN A 17 23.28 -1.32 5.51
CA GLN A 17 22.04 -1.25 6.27
C GLN A 17 21.46 0.18 6.27
N VAL A 18 22.28 1.19 6.60
CA VAL A 18 21.88 2.60 6.56
C VAL A 18 21.46 3.02 5.15
N LYS A 19 22.19 2.61 4.09
CA LYS A 19 21.78 2.87 2.70
C LYS A 19 20.50 2.13 2.28
N LYS A 20 20.15 1.01 2.92
CA LYS A 20 18.89 0.28 2.69
C LYS A 20 17.72 0.98 3.40
N ASP A 21 17.94 1.47 4.61
CA ASP A 21 16.92 2.16 5.40
C ASP A 21 16.67 3.60 4.88
N GLU A 22 17.70 4.28 4.36
CA GLU A 22 17.57 5.56 3.65
C GLU A 22 16.92 5.43 2.26
N LYS A 23 17.10 4.29 1.56
CA LYS A 23 16.39 4.00 0.30
C LYS A 23 14.93 3.63 0.54
N LYS A 24 14.62 2.89 1.60
CA LYS A 24 13.24 2.50 1.96
C LYS A 24 12.33 3.70 2.18
N ASN A 25 12.84 4.78 2.78
CA ASN A 25 12.00 5.88 3.24
C ASN A 25 11.58 6.90 2.15
N LYS A 26 12.12 6.81 0.92
CA LYS A 26 11.83 7.79 -0.16
C LYS A 26 10.74 7.35 -1.15
N ASP A 27 10.47 6.05 -1.21
CA ASP A 27 9.54 5.45 -2.16
C ASP A 27 8.21 5.00 -1.51
N GLU A 28 8.11 5.08 -0.18
CA GLU A 28 6.89 4.80 0.58
C GLU A 28 5.85 5.92 0.38
N LYS A 29 4.95 5.71 -0.60
CA LYS A 29 3.91 6.68 -0.97
C LYS A 29 2.50 6.22 -0.61
N ILE A 30 2.36 5.00 -0.11
CA ILE A 30 1.06 4.36 0.10
C ILE A 30 0.90 4.04 1.59
N SER A 31 -0.19 4.48 2.20
CA SER A 31 -0.60 4.02 3.53
C SER A 31 -1.49 2.80 3.38
N VAL A 32 -1.23 1.75 4.17
CA VAL A 32 -2.03 0.52 4.19
C VAL A 32 -2.47 0.20 5.61
N LYS A 33 -3.77 -0.02 5.78
CA LYS A 33 -4.38 -0.49 7.02
C LYS A 33 -5.18 -1.76 6.78
N ILE A 34 -4.95 -2.76 7.62
CA ILE A 34 -5.68 -4.02 7.56
C ILE A 34 -6.81 -3.98 8.58
N HIS A 35 -8.02 -4.30 8.12
CA HIS A 35 -9.18 -4.52 8.98
C HIS A 35 -9.60 -5.97 8.89
N SER A 36 -9.83 -6.62 10.03
CA SER A 36 -10.27 -8.00 10.09
C SER A 36 -11.55 -8.11 10.92
N ALA A 37 -12.63 -8.58 10.31
CA ALA A 37 -13.92 -8.79 10.98
C ALA A 37 -14.66 -9.96 10.35
N GLN A 38 -15.28 -10.80 11.17
CA GLN A 38 -16.15 -11.91 10.72
C GLN A 38 -15.51 -12.83 9.67
N GLY A 39 -14.21 -13.08 9.77
CA GLY A 39 -13.47 -13.93 8.83
C GLY A 39 -13.12 -13.26 7.49
N MET A 40 -13.43 -11.98 7.31
CA MET A 40 -13.00 -11.18 6.15
C MET A 40 -11.81 -10.29 6.52
N THR A 41 -10.85 -10.19 5.60
CA THR A 41 -9.70 -9.29 5.70
C THR A 41 -9.82 -8.22 4.61
N ILE A 42 -9.92 -6.96 5.03
CA ILE A 42 -9.98 -5.78 4.17
C ILE A 42 -8.62 -5.08 4.19
N VAL A 43 -8.07 -4.84 3.01
CA VAL A 43 -6.89 -4.00 2.81
C VAL A 43 -7.38 -2.61 2.41
N ALA A 44 -7.36 -1.66 3.33
CA ALA A 44 -7.60 -0.24 3.02
C ALA A 44 -6.26 0.38 2.65
N ALA A 45 -6.13 0.95 1.46
CA ALA A 45 -4.90 1.58 1.00
C ALA A 45 -5.17 2.92 0.33
N CYS A 46 -4.30 3.91 0.58
CA CYS A 46 -4.36 5.17 -0.13
C CYS A 46 -2.99 5.82 -0.35
N ASP A 47 -2.90 6.69 -1.35
CA ASP A 47 -1.78 7.61 -1.49
C ASP A 47 -1.72 8.49 -0.21
N ILE A 48 -0.55 8.61 0.41
CA ILE A 48 -0.38 9.21 1.75
C ILE A 48 -0.88 10.66 1.79
N GLU A 49 -0.69 11.41 0.70
CA GLU A 49 -1.15 12.80 0.59
C GLU A 49 -2.67 12.96 0.60
N LEU A 50 -3.44 11.86 0.51
CA LEU A 50 -4.89 11.86 0.59
C LEU A 50 -5.43 11.65 2.01
N LEU A 51 -4.59 11.22 2.96
CA LEU A 51 -5.04 10.93 4.33
C LEU A 51 -5.71 12.15 5.01
N GLY A 52 -6.95 11.94 5.44
CA GLY A 52 -7.79 12.96 6.07
C GLY A 52 -8.51 13.89 5.09
N LYS A 53 -8.36 13.69 3.77
CA LYS A 53 -9.10 14.47 2.78
C LYS A 53 -10.52 13.93 2.58
N LYS A 54 -11.42 14.84 2.19
CA LYS A 54 -12.77 14.54 1.75
C LYS A 54 -12.89 14.89 0.27
N LEU A 55 -13.16 13.89 -0.56
CA LEU A 55 -13.35 14.01 -2.00
C LEU A 55 -14.86 14.01 -2.29
N VAL A 56 -15.34 15.02 -3.01
CA VAL A 56 -16.77 15.18 -3.31
C VAL A 56 -16.98 15.47 -4.78
N GLU A 57 -17.72 14.60 -5.46
CA GLU A 57 -18.11 14.80 -6.86
C GLU A 57 -19.53 14.30 -7.10
N LYS A 58 -20.42 15.23 -7.51
CA LYS A 58 -21.87 14.98 -7.63
C LYS A 58 -22.42 14.44 -6.29
N GLU A 59 -23.08 13.29 -6.33
CA GLU A 59 -23.65 12.60 -5.16
C GLU A 59 -22.61 11.75 -4.39
N ILE A 60 -21.38 11.63 -4.90
CA ILE A 60 -20.36 10.75 -4.32
C ILE A 60 -19.52 11.54 -3.31
N VAL A 61 -19.46 11.03 -2.08
CA VAL A 61 -18.63 11.54 -1.01
C VAL A 61 -17.71 10.42 -0.52
N LEU A 62 -16.41 10.59 -0.71
CA LEU A 62 -15.38 9.69 -0.19
C LEU A 62 -14.49 10.44 0.80
N GLU A 63 -14.56 10.06 2.06
CA GLU A 63 -13.62 10.53 3.07
C GLU A 63 -12.50 9.51 3.23
N VAL A 64 -11.25 9.94 3.01
CA VAL A 64 -10.05 9.14 3.26
C VAL A 64 -9.74 9.23 4.75
N HIS A 65 -10.70 8.76 5.56
CA HIS A 65 -10.70 8.91 7.00
C HIS A 65 -9.50 8.19 7.61
N ARG A 66 -8.69 8.91 8.41
CA ARG A 66 -7.47 8.39 9.03
C ARG A 66 -7.70 7.13 9.84
N GLY A 67 -8.81 7.06 10.58
CA GLY A 67 -9.18 5.86 11.33
C GLY A 67 -9.33 4.60 10.46
N PHE A 68 -9.66 4.75 9.18
CA PHE A 68 -9.84 3.63 8.24
C PHE A 68 -8.62 3.41 7.33
N TYR A 69 -7.95 4.46 6.86
CA TYR A 69 -6.85 4.34 5.88
C TYR A 69 -5.44 4.50 6.47
N GLU A 70 -5.28 5.17 7.61
CA GLU A 70 -3.94 5.42 8.18
C GLU A 70 -3.41 4.18 8.90
N GLY A 71 -2.37 3.59 8.31
CA GLY A 71 -1.66 2.42 8.83
C GLY A 71 -0.16 2.47 8.51
N VAL A 72 0.40 1.35 8.06
CA VAL A 72 1.83 1.27 7.70
C VAL A 72 2.08 1.95 6.35
N HIS A 73 3.20 2.65 6.22
CA HIS A 73 3.61 3.23 4.94
C HIS A 73 4.45 2.20 4.17
N VAL A 74 4.16 2.06 2.87
CA VAL A 74 4.75 1.03 2.02
C VAL A 74 5.03 1.55 0.62
N ASP A 75 5.94 0.87 -0.06
CA ASP A 75 6.17 0.95 -1.50
C ASP A 75 5.18 0.06 -2.29
N ASP A 76 5.31 0.05 -3.61
CA ASP A 76 4.45 -0.74 -4.50
C ASP A 76 4.46 -2.24 -4.16
N ASP A 77 5.66 -2.80 -3.94
CA ASP A 77 5.81 -4.22 -3.58
C ASP A 77 5.17 -4.52 -2.21
N GLY A 78 5.24 -3.59 -1.27
CA GLY A 78 4.59 -3.69 0.02
C GLY A 78 3.07 -3.68 -0.08
N LEU A 79 2.49 -2.82 -0.92
CA LEU A 79 1.06 -2.87 -1.22
C LEU A 79 0.68 -4.25 -1.78
N ILE A 80 1.39 -4.75 -2.79
CA ILE A 80 1.09 -6.04 -3.43
C ILE A 80 1.11 -7.20 -2.42
N ARG A 81 2.10 -7.22 -1.52
CA ARG A 81 2.16 -8.21 -0.43
C ARG A 81 0.94 -8.16 0.49
N HIS A 82 0.42 -6.97 0.78
CA HIS A 82 -0.79 -6.83 1.59
C HIS A 82 -2.06 -7.22 0.83
N LEU A 83 -2.18 -6.84 -0.45
CA LEU A 83 -3.31 -7.25 -1.30
C LEU A 83 -3.40 -8.78 -1.44
N ALA A 84 -2.28 -9.48 -1.51
CA ALA A 84 -2.23 -10.94 -1.58
C ALA A 84 -2.78 -11.66 -0.33
N LEU A 85 -2.82 -10.99 0.81
CA LEU A 85 -3.35 -11.52 2.06
C LEU A 85 -4.81 -11.09 2.29
N GLY A 86 -5.28 -10.08 1.56
CA GLY A 86 -6.63 -9.54 1.65
C GLY A 86 -7.66 -10.37 0.88
N MET A 87 -8.89 -10.35 1.39
CA MET A 87 -10.07 -10.82 0.64
C MET A 87 -10.74 -9.68 -0.11
N CYS A 88 -10.51 -8.43 0.29
CA CYS A 88 -10.94 -7.27 -0.45
C CYS A 88 -9.94 -6.12 -0.30
N GLY A 89 -9.88 -5.27 -1.31
CA GLY A 89 -9.07 -4.05 -1.29
C GLY A 89 -9.96 -2.83 -1.50
N ASN A 90 -9.80 -1.81 -0.66
CA ASN A 90 -10.40 -0.50 -0.83
C ASN A 90 -9.28 0.51 -1.09
N LEU A 91 -9.19 1.00 -2.33
CA LEU A 91 -8.00 1.65 -2.87
C LEU A 91 -8.33 3.08 -3.32
N VAL A 92 -7.50 4.05 -2.92
CA VAL A 92 -7.71 5.46 -3.26
C VAL A 92 -6.39 6.14 -3.64
N GLY A 93 -6.36 6.83 -4.77
CA GLY A 93 -5.16 7.56 -5.20
C GLY A 93 -4.45 6.91 -6.37
N LYS A 94 -3.68 7.73 -7.08
CA LYS A 94 -3.09 7.38 -8.36
C LYS A 94 -2.06 6.27 -8.21
N HIS A 95 -1.12 6.39 -7.29
CA HIS A 95 -0.07 5.39 -7.11
C HIS A 95 -0.68 4.06 -6.64
N THR A 96 -1.58 4.12 -5.65
CA THR A 96 -2.26 2.95 -5.08
C THR A 96 -3.04 2.18 -6.13
N VAL A 97 -3.89 2.86 -6.91
CA VAL A 97 -4.73 2.21 -7.93
C VAL A 97 -3.89 1.71 -9.12
N GLU A 98 -2.90 2.49 -9.58
CA GLU A 98 -2.00 2.04 -10.66
C GLU A 98 -1.21 0.77 -10.27
N THR A 99 -0.75 0.68 -9.03
CA THR A 99 -0.04 -0.50 -8.53
C THR A 99 -0.94 -1.72 -8.46
N ALA A 100 -2.19 -1.58 -8.02
CA ALA A 100 -3.17 -2.67 -8.03
C ALA A 100 -3.54 -3.14 -9.45
N ILE A 101 -3.59 -2.23 -10.43
CA ILE A 101 -3.80 -2.56 -11.85
C ILE A 101 -2.62 -3.36 -12.39
N LYS A 102 -1.37 -2.91 -12.15
CA LYS A 102 -0.16 -3.64 -12.57
C LYS A 102 -0.10 -5.05 -11.98
N ALA A 103 -0.64 -5.22 -10.77
CA ALA A 103 -0.71 -6.50 -10.08
C ALA A 103 -1.97 -7.33 -10.40
N ASN A 104 -2.81 -6.91 -11.36
CA ASN A 104 -4.04 -7.59 -11.80
C ASN A 104 -5.12 -7.76 -10.70
N TYR A 105 -5.16 -6.86 -9.71
CA TYR A 105 -6.25 -6.82 -8.72
C TYR A 105 -7.42 -5.95 -9.17
N VAL A 106 -7.18 -5.02 -10.10
CA VAL A 106 -8.17 -4.04 -10.59
C VAL A 106 -8.06 -3.92 -12.10
N ASP A 107 -9.18 -3.97 -12.80
CA ASP A 107 -9.25 -3.67 -14.23
C ASP A 107 -9.36 -2.15 -14.46
N LYS A 108 -8.65 -1.64 -15.49
CA LYS A 108 -8.62 -0.20 -15.81
C LYS A 108 -10.01 0.38 -16.12
N GLU A 109 -10.91 -0.45 -16.61
CA GLU A 109 -12.29 -0.07 -16.96
C GLU A 109 -13.19 0.10 -15.72
N ASN A 110 -12.76 -0.44 -14.57
CA ASN A 110 -13.51 -0.46 -13.31
C ASN A 110 -13.00 0.59 -12.30
N ILE A 111 -12.42 1.68 -12.78
CA ILE A 111 -11.93 2.78 -11.93
C ILE A 111 -13.00 3.87 -11.82
N LEU A 112 -13.38 4.20 -10.59
CA LEU A 112 -14.18 5.38 -10.29
C LEU A 112 -13.25 6.59 -10.09
N TYR A 113 -13.54 7.72 -10.70
CA TYR A 113 -12.85 8.97 -10.43
C TYR A 113 -13.74 9.89 -9.58
N ILE A 114 -13.16 10.46 -8.52
CA ILE A 114 -13.82 11.41 -7.62
C ILE A 114 -12.90 12.62 -7.49
N GLN A 115 -13.31 13.77 -8.04
CA GLN A 115 -12.46 14.96 -8.18
C GLN A 115 -11.13 14.66 -8.90
N GLY A 116 -11.18 13.79 -9.91
CA GLY A 116 -9.99 13.34 -10.65
C GLY A 116 -9.08 12.37 -9.89
N VAL A 117 -9.41 12.02 -8.64
CA VAL A 117 -8.67 11.01 -7.87
C VAL A 117 -9.25 9.62 -8.18
N PRO A 118 -8.43 8.66 -8.64
CA PRO A 118 -8.91 7.31 -8.93
C PRO A 118 -9.20 6.55 -7.63
N HIS A 119 -10.24 5.74 -7.67
CA HIS A 119 -10.70 4.87 -6.62
C HIS A 119 -11.11 3.53 -7.22
N ALA A 120 -10.80 2.44 -6.51
CA ALA A 120 -11.20 1.11 -6.92
C ALA A 120 -11.45 0.22 -5.70
N GLN A 121 -12.31 -0.78 -5.89
CA GLN A 121 -12.55 -1.83 -4.92
C GLN A 121 -12.59 -3.19 -5.61
N PHE A 122 -12.05 -4.22 -4.97
CA PHE A 122 -12.15 -5.60 -5.44
C PHE A 122 -12.52 -6.54 -4.30
N PHE A 123 -13.05 -7.70 -4.66
CA PHE A 123 -13.31 -8.82 -3.76
C PHE A 123 -12.78 -10.11 -4.38
N VAL A 124 -12.11 -10.92 -3.55
CA VAL A 124 -11.66 -12.27 -3.88
C VAL A 124 -12.58 -13.25 -3.17
N LEU A 125 -13.32 -14.03 -3.94
CA LEU A 125 -14.13 -15.10 -3.38
C LEU A 125 -13.21 -16.24 -2.92
N PRO A 126 -13.34 -16.71 -1.66
CA PRO A 126 -12.57 -17.85 -1.20
C PRO A 126 -12.97 -19.08 -2.03
N LYS A 127 -11.98 -19.86 -2.45
CA LYS A 127 -12.25 -21.16 -3.09
C LYS A 127 -13.06 -22.02 -2.11
N LYS A 128 -14.11 -22.70 -2.59
CA LYS A 128 -14.85 -23.68 -1.79
C LYS A 128 -13.83 -24.64 -1.16
N ARG A 129 -13.84 -24.75 0.18
CA ARG A 129 -13.12 -25.82 0.85
C ARG A 129 -13.76 -27.13 0.39
N LYS A 130 -12.94 -28.02 -0.20
CA LYS A 130 -13.36 -29.38 -0.54
C LYS A 130 -13.65 -30.16 0.74
#